data_AF-A0A8H9GFZ4-F1
#
_entry.id   AF-A0A8H9GFZ4-F1
#
_cell.length_a   1.000
_cell.length_b   1.000
_cell.length_c   1.000
_cell.angle_alpha   90.00
_cell.angle_beta   90.00
_cell.angle_gamma   90.00
#
_symmetry.space_group_name_H-M   'P 1'
#
loop_
_entity.id
_entity.type
_entity.pdbx_description
1 polymer ?
#
loop_
_entity_poly.entity_id
_entity_poly.type
_entity_poly.pdbx_seq_one_letter_code
_entity_poly.pdbx_strand_id
1 'polypeptide(L)'
;MALDETTRQVNKRAVAALENAAWRLAEADQNVGNAVGPLEDLGKYTNAHDPALEELRTVAARIRGAREDVGRRLAAESEGQ
;
A
#
# COMPACT_ATOMS: atom_id res chain seq x y z
N MET A 1 28.20 24.69 -1.37
CA MET A 1 27.54 24.25 -0.11
C MET A 1 26.00 24.30 -0.18
N ALA A 2 25.35 25.28 -0.82
CA ALA A 2 23.87 25.35 -0.88
C ALA A 2 23.16 24.26 -1.72
N LEU A 3 23.81 23.75 -2.78
CA LEU A 3 23.26 22.67 -3.62
C LEU A 3 23.16 21.34 -2.86
N ASP A 4 24.14 21.03 -2.01
CA ASP A 4 24.20 19.78 -1.24
C ASP A 4 23.09 19.70 -0.17
N GLU A 5 22.84 20.82 0.53
CA GLU A 5 21.76 20.90 1.54
C GLU A 5 20.37 20.85 0.91
N THR A 6 20.19 21.43 -0.29
CA THR A 6 18.91 21.37 -1.01
C THR A 6 18.59 19.95 -1.46
N THR A 7 19.57 19.24 -2.04
CA THR A 7 19.43 17.83 -2.42
C THR A 7 19.14 16.94 -1.21
N ARG A 8 19.83 17.16 -0.08
CA ARG A 8 19.56 16.45 1.18
C ARG A 8 18.13 16.66 1.68
N GLN A 9 17.61 17.88 1.63
CA GLN A 9 16.25 18.18 2.05
C GLN A 9 15.19 17.58 1.13
N VAL A 10 15.43 17.55 -0.19
CA VAL A 10 14.55 16.88 -1.15
C VAL A 10 14.49 15.38 -0.89
N ASN A 11 15.64 14.73 -0.68
CA ASN A 11 15.68 13.29 -0.37
C ASN A 11 14.96 12.97 0.94
N LYS A 12 15.12 13.80 1.99
CA LYS A 12 14.36 13.64 3.24
C LYS A 12 12.85 13.73 3.04
N ARG A 13 12.37 14.68 2.23
CA ARG A 13 10.94 14.82 1.93
C ARG A 13 10.42 13.64 1.10
N ALA A 14 11.21 13.13 0.15
CA ALA A 14 10.87 11.96 -0.63
C ALA A 14 10.72 10.71 0.25
N VAL A 15 11.68 10.46 1.15
CA VAL A 15 11.63 9.35 2.12
C VAL A 15 10.40 9.47 3.03
N ALA A 16 10.16 10.65 3.62
CA ALA A 16 8.99 10.85 4.49
C ALA A 16 7.65 10.61 3.75
N ALA A 17 7.56 11.01 2.47
CA ALA A 17 6.39 10.73 1.66
C ALA A 17 6.21 9.23 1.39
N LEU A 18 7.31 8.52 1.12
CA LEU A 18 7.31 7.06 0.92
C LEU A 18 6.94 6.30 2.20
N GLU A 19 7.44 6.71 3.37
CA GLU A 19 7.07 6.14 4.66
C GLU A 19 5.57 6.33 4.94
N ASN A 20 5.03 7.53 4.67
CA ASN A 20 3.60 7.78 4.82
C ASN A 20 2.76 6.91 3.88
N ALA A 21 3.19 6.79 2.61
CA ALA A 21 2.53 5.93 1.64
C ALA A 21 2.57 4.46 2.07
N ALA A 22 3.70 3.96 2.58
CA ALA A 22 3.83 2.59 3.08
C ALA A 22 2.86 2.33 4.24
N TRP A 23 2.76 3.26 5.19
CA TRP A 23 1.83 3.17 6.30
C TRP A 23 0.36 3.14 5.84
N ARG A 24 -0.03 4.05 4.94
CA ARG A 24 -1.38 4.11 4.38
C ARG A 24 -1.76 2.86 3.58
N LEU A 25 -0.81 2.31 2.83
CA LEU A 25 -1.04 1.07 2.07
C LEU A 25 -1.17 -0.14 3.00
N ALA A 26 -0.48 -0.17 4.13
CA ALA A 26 -0.66 -1.21 5.15
C ALA A 26 -2.06 -1.12 5.81
N GLU A 27 -2.50 0.10 6.15
CA GLU A 27 -3.86 0.36 6.66
C GLU A 27 -4.93 -0.07 5.64
N ALA A 28 -4.75 0.24 4.36
CA ALA A 28 -5.66 -0.17 3.30
C ALA A 28 -5.72 -1.69 3.12
N ASP A 29 -4.58 -2.38 3.16
CA ASP A 29 -4.50 -3.85 3.06
C ASP A 29 -5.25 -4.52 4.21
N GLN A 30 -5.08 -4.01 5.43
CA GLN A 30 -5.80 -4.49 6.60
C GLN A 30 -7.31 -4.27 6.49
N ASN A 31 -7.74 -3.09 6.04
CA ASN A 31 -9.15 -2.78 5.88
C ASN A 31 -9.83 -3.66 4.82
N VAL A 32 -9.15 -3.90 3.69
CA VAL A 32 -9.67 -4.80 2.65
C VAL A 32 -9.70 -6.24 3.14
N GLY A 33 -8.67 -6.71 3.85
CA GLY A 33 -8.67 -8.04 4.47
C GLY A 33 -9.84 -8.24 5.44
N ASN A 34 -10.12 -7.24 6.28
CA ASN A 34 -11.26 -7.25 7.21
C ASN A 34 -12.62 -7.25 6.49
N ALA A 35 -12.71 -6.69 5.28
CA ALA A 35 -13.94 -6.70 4.48
C ALA A 35 -14.14 -8.01 3.71
N VAL A 36 -13.04 -8.65 3.26
CA VAL A 36 -13.08 -9.92 2.53
C VAL A 36 -13.56 -11.07 3.41
N GLY A 37 -13.04 -11.20 4.63
CA GLY A 37 -13.36 -12.34 5.51
C GLY A 37 -14.87 -12.58 5.73
N PRO A 38 -15.65 -11.56 6.14
CA PRO A 38 -17.10 -11.71 6.31
C PRO A 38 -17.85 -12.07 5.04
N LEU A 39 -17.38 -11.62 3.87
CA LEU A 39 -17.98 -11.98 2.59
C LEU A 39 -17.66 -13.43 2.23
N GLU A 40 -16.43 -13.89 2.40
CA GLU A 40 -16.09 -15.31 2.18
C GLU A 40 -16.90 -16.24 3.10
N ASP A 41 -17.14 -15.82 4.35
CA ASP A 41 -18.02 -16.55 5.27
C ASP A 41 -19.49 -16.54 4.83
N LEU A 42 -19.99 -15.42 4.30
CA LEU A 42 -21.34 -15.33 3.76
C LEU A 42 -21.53 -16.24 2.53
N GLY A 43 -20.45 -16.49 1.78
CA GLY A 43 -20.40 -17.41 0.63
C GLY A 43 -20.87 -18.83 0.94
N LYS A 44 -20.86 -19.24 2.23
CA LYS A 44 -21.40 -20.53 2.68
C LYS A 44 -22.92 -20.60 2.59
N TYR A 45 -23.60 -19.45 2.55
CA TYR A 45 -25.06 -19.34 2.64
C TYR A 45 -25.68 -18.74 1.38
N THR A 46 -24.95 -17.90 0.64
CA THR A 46 -25.42 -17.23 -0.57
C THR A 46 -24.25 -16.75 -1.42
N ASN A 47 -24.47 -16.58 -2.73
CA ASN A 47 -23.46 -16.10 -3.68
C ASN A 47 -23.76 -14.67 -4.18
N ALA A 48 -24.75 -13.99 -3.59
CA ALA A 48 -25.21 -12.68 -4.05
C ALA A 48 -24.12 -11.58 -3.99
N HIS A 49 -23.06 -11.80 -3.21
CA HIS A 49 -21.96 -10.86 -2.99
C HIS A 49 -20.68 -11.26 -3.74
N ASP A 50 -20.70 -12.32 -4.56
CA ASP A 50 -19.55 -12.76 -5.36
C ASP A 50 -18.93 -11.61 -6.19
N PRO A 51 -19.71 -10.74 -6.86
CA PRO A 51 -19.13 -9.62 -7.61
C PRO A 51 -18.34 -8.65 -6.71
N ALA A 52 -18.89 -8.33 -5.53
CA ALA A 52 -18.21 -7.45 -4.58
C ALA A 52 -16.94 -8.09 -4.00
N LEU A 53 -16.97 -9.41 -3.77
CA LEU A 53 -15.81 -10.17 -3.32
C LEU A 53 -14.69 -10.20 -4.37
N GLU A 54 -15.03 -10.36 -5.66
CA GLU A 54 -14.07 -10.26 -6.77
C GLU A 54 -13.44 -8.86 -6.89
N GLU A 55 -14.25 -7.81 -6.74
CA GLU A 55 -13.76 -6.43 -6.72
C GLU A 55 -12.79 -6.20 -5.56
N LEU A 56 -13.13 -6.65 -4.34
CA LEU A 56 -12.25 -6.54 -3.17
C LEU A 56 -10.94 -7.30 -3.36
N ARG A 57 -10.97 -8.49 -3.96
CA ARG A 57 -9.76 -9.26 -4.31
C ARG A 57 -8.89 -8.50 -5.31
N THR A 58 -9.51 -7.85 -6.29
CA THR A 58 -8.82 -7.00 -7.26
C THR A 58 -8.16 -5.81 -6.58
N VAL A 59 -8.86 -5.15 -5.65
CA VAL A 59 -8.31 -4.05 -4.85
C VAL A 59 -7.15 -4.53 -3.98
N ALA A 60 -7.28 -5.68 -3.31
CA ALA A 60 -6.21 -6.27 -2.50
C ALA A 60 -4.94 -6.52 -3.33
N ALA A 61 -5.09 -7.07 -4.55
CA ALA A 61 -3.96 -7.29 -5.45
C ALA A 61 -3.28 -5.98 -5.85
N ARG A 62 -4.06 -4.92 -6.14
CA ARG A 62 -3.52 -3.58 -6.45
C ARG A 62 -2.78 -2.96 -5.26
N ILE A 63 -3.32 -3.08 -4.05
CA ILE A 63 -2.67 -2.60 -2.83
C ILE A 63 -1.34 -3.32 -2.64
N ARG A 64 -1.29 -4.65 -2.80
CA ARG A 64 -0.05 -5.41 -2.71
C ARG A 64 0.99 -4.95 -3.71
N GLY A 65 0.62 -4.76 -4.98
CA GLY A 65 1.52 -4.24 -6.01
C GLY A 65 2.05 -2.85 -5.66
N ALA A 66 1.19 -1.96 -5.15
CA ALA A 66 1.62 -0.64 -4.69
C ALA A 66 2.56 -0.71 -3.48
N ARG A 67 2.34 -1.63 -2.54
CA ARG A 67 3.22 -1.85 -1.37
C ARG A 67 4.60 -2.32 -1.80
N GLU A 68 4.68 -3.26 -2.74
CA GLU A 68 5.95 -3.73 -3.28
C GLU A 68 6.70 -2.60 -3.98
N ASP A 69 6.01 -1.77 -4.77
CA ASP A 69 6.64 -0.65 -5.46
C ASP A 69 7.15 0.44 -4.52
N VAL A 70 6.31 0.86 -3.57
CA VAL A 70 6.70 1.82 -2.52
C VAL A 70 7.84 1.26 -1.67
N GLY A 71 7.81 -0.04 -1.32
CA GLY A 71 8.87 -0.70 -0.57
C GLY A 71 10.21 -0.69 -1.31
N ARG A 72 10.21 -1.05 -2.60
CA ARG A 72 11.42 -0.97 -3.45
C ARG A 72 11.96 0.45 -3.53
N ARG A 73 11.08 1.43 -3.70
CA ARG A 73 11.48 2.84 -3.82
C ARG A 73 11.99 3.41 -2.52
N LEU A 74 11.36 3.06 -1.39
CA LEU A 74 11.83 3.44 -0.06
C LEU A 74 13.23 2.87 0.20
N ALA A 75 13.48 1.59 -0.11
CA ALA A 75 14.80 0.99 0.02
C ALA A 75 15.85 1.73 -0.82
N ALA A 76 15.56 2.02 -2.09
CA ALA A 76 16.47 2.75 -2.98
C ALA A 76 16.80 4.17 -2.48
N GLU A 77 15.80 4.91 -2.00
CA GLU A 77 15.99 6.27 -1.48
C GLU A 77 16.66 6.29 -0.09
N SER A 78 16.57 5.20 0.68
CA SER A 78 17.25 5.04 1.96
C SER A 78 18.70 4.57 1.83
N GLU A 79 19.04 3.76 0.82
CA GLU A 79 20.42 3.31 0.54
C GLU A 79 21.26 4.39 -0.17
N GLY A 80 20.61 5.34 -0.85
CA GLY A 80 21.28 6.47 -1.53
C GLY A 80 21.61 7.67 -0.63
N GLN A 81 21.35 7.59 0.68
CA GLN A 81 21.73 8.59 1.70
C GLN A 81 23.10 8.30 2.29
#